data_AF-A0A822FM03-F1
#
_entry.id   AF-A0A822FM03-F1
#
_cell.length_a   1.000
_cell.length_b   1.000
_cell.length_c   1.000
_cell.angle_alpha   90.00
_cell.angle_beta   90.00
_cell.angle_gamma   90.00
#
_symmetry.space_group_name_H-M   'P 1'
#
loop_
_entity.id
_entity.type
_entity.pdbx_description
1 polymer ?
#
loop_
_entity_poly.entity_id
_entity_poly.type
_entity_poly.pdbx_seq_one_letter_code
_entity_poly.pdbx_strand_id
1 'polypeptide(L)'
;MLLNGQISEIAFCIIDKHTEIATLATSFFSELAEQQDGEALFNILPDIFSNLVDSQLDEQRQLNEEDFKSVIDFLFKYVSKKKQTESLVEKLLEIFRTADGTPCVWRGLAYIMSKLTFNEQSLKGLLHYYDDY
;
A
#
# COMPACT_ATOMS: atom_id res chain seq x y z
N MET A 1 14.75 8.48 -9.48
CA MET A 1 14.02 8.30 -8.21
C MET A 1 12.87 9.31 -8.02
N LEU A 2 12.57 10.22 -8.96
CA LEU A 2 11.42 11.14 -8.88
C LEU A 2 10.06 10.53 -9.30
N LEU A 3 10.05 9.40 -10.01
CA LEU A 3 8.84 8.87 -10.63
C LEU A 3 7.89 8.19 -9.63
N ASN A 4 8.42 7.51 -8.60
CA ASN A 4 7.61 6.73 -7.67
C ASN A 4 6.75 7.62 -6.76
N GLY A 5 7.33 8.72 -6.24
CA GLY A 5 6.58 9.68 -5.42
C GLY A 5 5.42 10.33 -6.17
N GLN A 6 5.55 10.56 -7.49
CA GLN A 6 4.46 11.10 -8.31
C GLN A 6 3.31 10.09 -8.47
N ILE A 7 3.61 8.79 -8.54
CA ILE A 7 2.57 7.77 -8.66
C ILE A 7 1.83 7.63 -7.33
N SER A 8 2.53 7.75 -6.21
CA SER A 8 1.92 7.80 -4.88
C SER A 8 0.92 8.95 -4.76
N GLU A 9 1.20 10.13 -5.32
CA GLU A 9 0.23 11.24 -5.40
C GLU A 9 -1.04 10.88 -6.19
N ILE A 10 -0.92 10.13 -7.28
CA ILE A 10 -2.07 9.68 -8.08
C ILE A 10 -2.96 8.73 -7.26
N ALA A 11 -2.41 7.98 -6.30
CA ALA A 11 -3.21 7.11 -5.44
C ALA A 11 -4.22 7.89 -4.58
N PHE A 12 -3.86 9.10 -4.12
CA PHE A 12 -4.78 9.98 -3.39
C PHE A 12 -5.95 10.45 -4.27
N CYS A 13 -5.71 10.59 -5.57
CA CYS A 13 -6.73 11.00 -6.52
C CYS A 13 -7.82 9.94 -6.75
N ILE A 14 -7.65 8.69 -6.30
CA ILE A 14 -8.69 7.65 -6.41
C ILE A 14 -9.98 8.04 -5.68
N ILE A 15 -9.86 8.80 -4.59
CA ILE A 15 -10.99 9.28 -3.77
C ILE A 15 -11.31 10.77 -4.00
N ASP A 16 -10.84 11.34 -5.10
CA ASP A 16 -11.05 12.75 -5.41
C ASP A 16 -12.53 13.10 -5.53
N LYS A 17 -12.91 14.28 -5.04
CA LYS A 17 -14.29 14.80 -5.09
C LYS A 17 -14.74 15.08 -6.52
N HIS A 18 -13.80 15.39 -7.42
CA HIS A 18 -14.05 15.54 -8.84
C HIS A 18 -14.01 14.17 -9.51
N THR A 19 -15.17 13.69 -9.93
CA THR A 19 -15.34 12.35 -10.52
C THR A 19 -14.42 12.10 -11.73
N GLU A 20 -14.12 13.14 -12.52
CA GLU A 20 -13.19 13.04 -13.65
C GLU A 20 -11.77 12.69 -13.20
N ILE A 21 -11.30 13.30 -12.10
CA ILE A 21 -9.97 13.03 -11.52
C ILE A 21 -9.92 11.61 -10.96
N ALA A 22 -10.95 11.22 -10.20
CA ALA A 22 -11.05 9.86 -9.66
C ALA A 22 -11.11 8.80 -10.77
N THR A 23 -11.83 9.08 -11.86
CA THR A 23 -11.89 8.20 -13.02
C THR A 23 -10.53 8.07 -13.69
N LEU A 24 -9.81 9.18 -13.88
CA LEU A 24 -8.48 9.15 -14.48
C LEU A 24 -7.48 8.37 -13.61
N ALA A 25 -7.50 8.58 -12.28
CA ALA A 25 -6.63 7.88 -11.35
C ALA A 25 -6.91 6.36 -11.33
N THR A 26 -8.19 5.97 -11.26
CA THR A 26 -8.57 4.55 -11.27
C THR A 26 -8.25 3.86 -12.61
N SER A 27 -8.43 4.55 -13.74
CA SER A 27 -8.00 4.05 -15.05
C SER A 27 -6.47 3.89 -15.12
N PHE A 28 -5.70 4.87 -14.65
CA PHE A 28 -4.24 4.80 -14.61
C PHE A 28 -3.74 3.55 -13.89
N PHE A 29 -4.26 3.26 -12.70
CA PHE A 29 -3.84 2.07 -11.94
C PHE A 29 -4.34 0.76 -12.57
N SER A 30 -5.51 0.77 -13.23
CA SER A 30 -6.00 -0.39 -13.97
C SER A 30 -5.07 -0.72 -15.13
N GLU A 31 -4.69 0.27 -15.93
CA GLU A 31 -3.73 0.10 -17.04
C GLU A 31 -2.35 -0.31 -16.54
N LEU A 32 -1.89 0.28 -15.42
CA LEU A 32 -0.60 -0.07 -14.82
C LEU A 32 -0.56 -1.51 -14.29
N ALA A 33 -1.68 -2.01 -13.77
CA ALA A 33 -1.82 -3.39 -13.34
C ALA A 33 -1.76 -4.40 -14.50
N GLU A 34 -2.12 -3.99 -15.72
CA GLU A 34 -1.98 -4.82 -16.92
C GLU A 34 -0.54 -4.82 -17.45
N GLN A 35 0.26 -3.81 -17.10
CA GLN A 35 1.67 -3.76 -17.51
C GLN A 35 2.49 -4.83 -16.79
N GLN A 36 3.30 -5.56 -17.56
CA GLN A 36 4.23 -6.58 -17.05
C GLN A 36 3.53 -7.61 -16.14
N ASP A 37 2.33 -8.06 -16.51
CA ASP A 37 1.53 -9.02 -15.73
C ASP A 37 1.32 -8.60 -14.26
N GLY A 38 1.25 -7.29 -13.98
CA GLY A 38 1.06 -6.71 -12.65
C GLY A 38 2.35 -6.44 -11.87
N GLU A 39 3.51 -6.83 -12.38
CA GLU A 39 4.80 -6.58 -11.72
C GLU A 39 5.10 -5.09 -11.59
N ALA A 40 4.70 -4.27 -12.56
CA ALA A 40 4.91 -2.83 -12.55
C ALA A 40 4.22 -2.16 -11.36
N LEU A 41 2.95 -2.48 -11.13
CA LEU A 41 2.20 -2.00 -9.97
C LEU A 41 2.82 -2.54 -8.68
N PHE A 42 3.15 -3.82 -8.62
CA PHE A 42 3.68 -4.44 -7.41
C PHE A 42 4.98 -3.77 -6.91
N ASN A 43 5.87 -3.40 -7.84
CA ASN A 43 7.13 -2.76 -7.50
C ASN A 43 6.97 -1.38 -6.84
N ILE A 44 5.86 -0.70 -7.07
CA ILE A 44 5.60 0.63 -6.53
C ILE A 44 4.65 0.63 -5.32
N LEU A 45 3.90 -0.45 -5.08
CA LEU A 45 2.98 -0.55 -3.92
C LEU A 45 3.62 -0.20 -2.57
N PRO A 46 4.85 -0.65 -2.24
CA PRO A 46 5.47 -0.29 -0.97
C PRO A 46 5.62 1.23 -0.77
N ASP A 47 5.97 1.96 -1.84
CA ASP A 47 6.12 3.42 -1.81
C ASP A 47 4.75 4.10 -1.65
N ILE A 48 3.74 3.62 -2.38
CA ILE A 48 2.36 4.10 -2.27
C ILE A 48 1.84 3.89 -0.84
N PHE A 49 2.06 2.71 -0.28
CA PHE A 49 1.62 2.38 1.08
C PHE A 49 2.33 3.22 2.14
N SER A 50 3.64 3.41 2.02
CA SER A 50 4.37 4.32 2.94
C SER A 50 3.76 5.72 2.90
N ASN A 51 3.60 6.31 1.71
CA ASN A 51 3.05 7.66 1.56
C ASN A 51 1.60 7.77 2.06
N LEU A 52 0.75 6.78 1.77
CA LEU A 52 -0.63 6.78 2.27
C LEU A 52 -0.68 6.69 3.80
N VAL A 53 0.18 5.86 4.40
CA VAL A 53 0.24 5.71 5.85
C VAL A 53 0.82 6.96 6.52
N ASP A 54 1.87 7.56 5.95
CA ASP A 54 2.46 8.81 6.43
C ASP A 54 1.47 9.98 6.32
N SER A 55 0.62 10.01 5.28
CA SER A 55 -0.40 11.04 5.11
C SER A 55 -1.46 11.05 6.23
N GLN A 56 -1.62 9.94 6.95
CA GLN A 56 -2.52 9.90 8.12
C GLN A 56 -1.97 10.71 9.31
N LEU A 57 -0.70 11.13 9.25
CA LEU A 57 -0.04 12.00 10.22
C LEU A 57 -0.01 13.47 9.78
N ASP A 58 -0.27 13.75 8.50
CA ASP A 58 -0.22 15.09 7.92
C ASP A 58 -1.53 15.85 8.18
N GLU A 59 -1.47 16.94 8.95
CA GLU A 59 -2.63 17.78 9.26
C GLU A 59 -3.25 18.45 8.01
N GLN A 60 -2.48 18.63 6.92
CA GLN A 60 -2.95 19.26 5.68
C GLN A 60 -3.50 18.25 4.67
N ARG A 61 -3.03 17.00 4.75
CA ARG A 61 -3.40 15.90 3.85
C ARG A 61 -4.11 14.76 4.58
N GLN A 62 -4.74 15.08 5.70
CA GLN A 62 -5.29 14.10 6.62
C GLN A 62 -6.30 13.19 5.92
N LEU A 63 -5.83 12.01 5.55
CA LEU A 63 -6.63 11.01 4.90
C LEU A 63 -7.36 10.24 6.00
N ASN A 64 -8.68 10.37 6.04
CA ASN A 64 -9.48 9.68 7.05
C ASN A 64 -9.40 8.16 6.85
N GLU A 65 -9.80 7.41 7.88
CA GLU A 65 -9.67 5.95 7.86
C GLU A 65 -10.52 5.29 6.76
N GLU A 66 -11.67 5.85 6.39
CA GLU A 66 -12.54 5.29 5.35
C GLU A 66 -11.95 5.47 3.95
N ASP A 67 -11.42 6.66 3.67
CA ASP A 67 -10.75 6.98 2.42
C ASP A 67 -9.47 6.14 2.27
N PHE A 68 -8.71 5.95 3.36
CA PHE A 68 -7.51 5.09 3.36
C PHE A 68 -7.87 3.68 2.94
N LYS A 69 -8.88 3.11 3.60
CA LYS A 69 -9.34 1.76 3.31
C LYS A 69 -9.85 1.64 1.87
N SER A 70 -10.54 2.66 1.36
CA SER A 70 -11.05 2.67 -0.01
C SER A 70 -9.94 2.65 -1.06
N VAL A 71 -8.88 3.45 -0.87
CA VAL A 71 -7.71 3.44 -1.76
C VAL A 71 -6.99 2.10 -1.70
N ILE A 72 -6.72 1.58 -0.49
CA ILE A 72 -6.06 0.28 -0.31
C ILE A 72 -6.89 -0.85 -0.93
N ASP A 73 -8.19 -0.91 -0.67
CA ASP A 73 -9.09 -1.94 -1.22
C ASP A 73 -9.16 -1.89 -2.74
N PHE A 74 -9.09 -0.69 -3.33
CA PHE A 74 -8.98 -0.55 -4.78
C PHE A 74 -7.69 -1.15 -5.32
N LEU A 75 -6.53 -0.76 -4.77
CA LEU A 75 -5.22 -1.23 -5.24
C LEU A 75 -5.05 -2.75 -5.05
N PHE A 76 -5.59 -3.32 -3.99
CA PHE A 76 -5.52 -4.75 -3.71
C PHE A 76 -6.32 -5.63 -4.67
N LYS A 77 -7.24 -5.07 -5.48
CA LYS A 77 -7.91 -5.82 -6.57
C LYS A 77 -6.93 -6.39 -7.59
N TYR A 78 -5.77 -5.75 -7.73
CA TYR A 78 -4.76 -6.06 -8.73
C TYR A 78 -3.59 -6.89 -8.17
N VAL A 79 -3.51 -7.08 -6.85
CA VAL A 79 -2.41 -7.84 -6.23
C VAL A 79 -2.67 -9.33 -6.39
N SER A 80 -1.83 -10.01 -7.17
CA SER A 80 -1.93 -11.46 -7.40
C SER A 80 -1.57 -12.27 -6.16
N LYS A 81 -2.32 -13.35 -5.90
CA LYS A 81 -2.36 -14.08 -4.62
C LYS A 81 -1.11 -14.87 -4.23
N LYS A 82 -0.09 -15.02 -5.08
CA LYS A 82 0.96 -16.02 -4.82
C LYS A 82 2.40 -15.63 -5.14
N LYS A 83 2.68 -14.95 -6.25
CA LYS A 83 4.07 -14.81 -6.70
C LYS A 83 4.88 -13.75 -5.94
N GLN A 84 4.22 -12.75 -5.37
CA GLN A 84 4.91 -11.56 -4.86
C GLN A 84 4.54 -11.18 -3.42
N THR A 85 3.61 -11.89 -2.79
CA THR A 85 3.16 -11.59 -1.42
C THR A 85 4.31 -11.56 -0.41
N GLU A 86 5.28 -12.47 -0.50
CA GLU A 86 6.43 -12.53 0.42
C GLU A 86 7.26 -11.24 0.39
N SER A 87 7.65 -10.76 -0.80
CA SER A 87 8.43 -9.53 -0.93
C SER A 87 7.68 -8.29 -0.44
N LEU A 88 6.36 -8.27 -0.59
CA LEU A 88 5.55 -7.17 -0.07
C LEU A 88 5.50 -7.21 1.46
N VAL A 89 5.35 -8.40 2.06
CA VAL A 89 5.36 -8.58 3.51
C VAL A 89 6.69 -8.10 4.09
N GLU A 90 7.83 -8.50 3.51
CA GLU A 90 9.15 -8.06 3.98
C GLU A 90 9.30 -6.53 3.96
N LYS A 91 8.88 -5.88 2.87
CA LYS A 91 8.92 -4.42 2.76
C LYS A 91 7.98 -3.73 3.75
N LEU A 92 6.79 -4.29 4.01
CA LEU A 92 5.86 -3.77 5.01
C LEU A 92 6.40 -3.90 6.44
N LEU A 93 7.09 -5.00 6.75
CA LEU A 93 7.75 -5.22 8.04
C LEU A 93 8.92 -4.23 8.25
N GLU A 94 9.62 -3.86 7.18
CA GLU A 94 10.62 -2.81 7.23
C GLU A 94 10.00 -1.45 7.59
N ILE A 95 8.89 -1.08 6.96
CA ILE A 95 8.14 0.14 7.30
C ILE A 95 7.67 0.09 8.76
N PHE A 96 7.21 -1.06 9.23
CA PHE A 96 6.80 -1.26 10.63
C PHE A 96 7.94 -0.98 11.62
N ARG A 97 9.17 -1.41 11.28
CA ARG A 97 10.37 -1.16 12.10
C ARG A 97 10.72 0.33 12.14
N THR A 98 10.58 1.04 11.02
CA THR A 98 10.97 2.46 10.93
C THR A 98 9.91 3.44 11.45
N ALA A 99 8.70 2.97 11.72
CA ALA A 99 7.56 3.78 12.16
C ALA A 99 7.66 4.36 13.60
N ASP A 100 8.76 4.09 14.33
CA ASP A 100 9.10 4.62 15.67
C ASP A 100 7.90 4.71 16.65
N GLY A 101 7.09 3.65 16.74
CA GLY A 101 5.99 3.61 17.71
C GLY A 101 4.74 4.42 17.36
N THR A 102 4.60 4.91 16.12
CA THR A 102 3.46 5.75 15.72
C THR A 102 2.18 4.91 15.55
N PRO A 103 1.15 5.02 16.43
CA PRO A 103 0.03 4.09 16.44
C PRO A 103 -0.86 4.13 15.19
N CYS A 104 -0.95 5.32 14.56
CA CYS A 104 -1.70 5.48 13.31
C CYS A 104 -1.05 4.67 12.17
N VAL A 105 0.28 4.75 12.07
CA VAL A 105 1.08 4.04 11.08
C VAL A 105 0.92 2.53 11.25
N TRP A 106 1.03 2.04 12.49
CA TRP A 106 0.85 0.62 12.79
C TRP A 106 -0.54 0.10 12.42
N ARG A 107 -1.59 0.90 12.66
CA ARG A 107 -2.95 0.53 12.28
C ARG A 107 -3.13 0.46 10.76
N GLY A 108 -2.57 1.42 10.03
CA GLY A 108 -2.59 1.43 8.57
C GLY A 108 -1.88 0.20 7.98
N LEU A 109 -0.67 -0.09 8.48
CA LEU A 109 0.10 -1.27 8.07
C LEU A 109 -0.63 -2.58 8.41
N ALA A 110 -1.19 -2.70 9.61
CA ALA A 110 -1.97 -3.87 10.01
C ALA A 110 -3.19 -4.09 9.10
N TYR A 111 -3.86 -3.01 8.69
CA TYR A 111 -4.95 -3.09 7.72
C TYR A 111 -4.46 -3.60 6.37
N ILE A 112 -3.38 -3.05 5.82
CA ILE A 112 -2.78 -3.50 4.55
C ILE A 112 -2.42 -4.98 4.64
N MET A 113 -1.77 -5.41 5.73
CA MET A 113 -1.38 -6.80 5.93
C MET A 113 -2.60 -7.73 6.00
N SER A 114 -3.72 -7.29 6.57
CA SER A 114 -4.96 -8.09 6.62
C SER A 114 -5.55 -8.42 5.24
N LYS A 115 -5.14 -7.69 4.19
CA LYS A 115 -5.57 -7.92 2.80
C LYS A 115 -4.71 -8.92 2.05
N LEU A 116 -3.55 -9.28 2.60
CA LEU A 116 -2.64 -10.24 1.99
C LEU A 116 -3.14 -11.68 2.21
N THR A 117 -3.03 -12.50 1.17
CA THR A 117 -3.19 -13.95 1.31
C THR A 117 -1.84 -14.56 1.68
N PHE A 118 -1.64 -14.83 2.96
CA PHE A 118 -0.37 -15.39 3.44
C PHE A 118 -0.19 -16.85 3.00
N ASN A 119 1.05 -17.18 2.65
CA ASN A 119 1.54 -18.56 2.52
C ASN A 119 2.44 -18.91 3.72
N GLU A 120 2.80 -20.20 3.89
CA GLU A 120 3.62 -20.66 5.02
C GLU A 120 4.95 -19.89 5.16
N GLN A 121 5.57 -19.50 4.04
CA GLN A 121 6.85 -18.81 4.04
C GLN A 121 6.71 -17.36 4.52
N SER A 122 5.69 -16.64 4.05
CA SER A 122 5.35 -15.28 4.52
C SER A 122 4.95 -15.27 6.00
N LEU A 123 4.27 -16.32 6.49
CA LEU A 123 3.97 -16.46 7.91
C LEU A 123 5.23 -16.71 8.74
N LYS A 124 6.17 -17.54 8.25
CA LYS A 124 7.48 -17.75 8.91
C LYS A 124 8.29 -16.46 8.98
N GLY A 125 8.30 -15.66 7.91
CA GLY A 125 8.96 -14.34 7.92
C GLY A 125 8.35 -13.39 8.96
N LEU A 126 7.02 -13.37 9.07
CA LEU A 126 6.30 -12.58 10.06
C LEU A 126 6.56 -13.07 11.49
N LEU A 127 6.59 -14.38 11.72
CA LEU A 127 6.92 -14.96 13.03
C LEU A 127 8.36 -14.68 13.45
N HIS A 128 9.31 -14.79 12.53
CA HIS A 128 10.70 -14.44 12.80
C HIS A 128 10.84 -12.97 13.20
N TYR A 129 10.10 -12.08 12.54
CA TYR A 129 10.05 -10.66 12.91
C TYR A 129 9.47 -10.43 14.32
N TYR A 130 8.48 -11.23 14.74
CA TYR A 130 7.93 -11.15 16.10
C TYR A 130 8.94 -11.59 17.16
N ASP A 131 9.76 -12.60 16.88
CA ASP A 131 10.79 -13.09 17.81
C ASP A 131 11.96 -12.10 18.01
N ASP A 132 12.15 -11.16 17.07
CA ASP A 132 13.17 -10.11 17.12
C ASP A 132 12.73 -8.85 17.91
N TYR A 133 11.50 -8.83 18.42
CA TYR A 133 10.89 -7.74 19.22
C TYR A 133 10.80 -8.08 20.71
#